data_AF-A0A2U4FLE3-F1
#
_entry.id   AF-A0A2U4FLE3-F1
#
_cell.length_a   1.000
_cell.length_b   1.000
_cell.length_c   1.000
_cell.angle_alpha   90.00
_cell.angle_beta   90.00
_cell.angle_gamma   90.00
#
_symmetry.space_group_name_H-M   'P 1'
#
loop_
_entity.id
_entity.type
_entity.pdbx_description
1 polymer ?
#
loop_
_entity_poly.entity_id
_entity_poly.type
_entity_poly.pdbx_seq_one_letter_code
_entity_poly.pdbx_strand_id
1 'polypeptide(L)'
;MYIEESYIKELIEKLSANFINCHFIFDTIPTISAKNTKLHETVKETNAVFRWGLDIPSDIEKLSSHIRFINSYNYSDYFKNRWGFIGILRHLPFVKKIINFNTLHIRLV
;
A
#
# COMPACT_ATOMS: atom_id res chain seq x y z
N MET A 1 -0.18 6.57 0.96
CA MET A 1 1.18 7.14 0.79
C MET A 1 1.20 8.62 1.15
N TYR A 2 0.72 9.57 0.33
CA TYR A 2 0.79 11.01 0.65
C TYR A 2 -0.40 11.61 1.42
N ILE A 3 -1.51 10.88 1.45
CA ILE A 3 -2.78 11.33 2.01
C ILE A 3 -2.94 10.72 3.40
N GLU A 4 -3.46 11.51 4.36
CA GLU A 4 -3.77 11.03 5.72
C GLU A 4 -4.89 9.99 5.70
N GLU A 5 -4.89 9.07 6.66
CA GLU A 5 -5.89 7.99 6.72
C GLU A 5 -7.33 8.51 6.77
N SER A 6 -7.59 9.63 7.47
CA SER A 6 -8.92 10.25 7.55
C SER A 6 -9.47 10.63 6.19
N TYR A 7 -8.64 11.22 5.31
CA TYR A 7 -9.04 11.56 3.96
C TYR A 7 -9.22 10.33 3.07
N ILE A 8 -8.46 9.26 3.30
CA ILE A 8 -8.66 7.99 2.60
C ILE A 8 -10.03 7.41 2.95
N LYS A 9 -10.41 7.42 4.23
CA LYS A 9 -11.74 6.98 4.69
C LYS A 9 -12.84 7.81 4.03
N GLU A 10 -12.73 9.14 4.07
CA GLU A 10 -13.69 10.04 3.43
C GLU A 10 -13.80 9.80 1.91
N LEU A 11 -12.67 9.59 1.24
CA LEU A 11 -12.64 9.27 -0.19
C LEU A 11 -13.39 7.98 -0.48
N ILE A 12 -13.15 6.91 0.28
CA ILE A 12 -13.83 5.62 0.11
C ILE A 12 -15.34 5.76 0.31
N GLU A 13 -15.79 6.48 1.33
CA GLU A 13 -17.23 6.72 1.56
C GLU A 13 -17.86 7.44 0.37
N LYS A 14 -17.22 8.50 -0.13
CA LYS A 14 -17.69 9.24 -1.31
C LYS A 14 -17.70 8.36 -2.56
N LEU A 15 -16.66 7.55 -2.78
CA LEU A 15 -16.61 6.64 -3.93
C LEU A 15 -17.70 5.57 -3.83
N SER A 16 -17.89 4.96 -2.66
CA SER A 16 -18.89 3.90 -2.46
C SER A 16 -20.32 4.42 -2.67
N ALA A 17 -20.59 5.68 -2.30
CA ALA A 17 -21.88 6.32 -2.55
C ALA A 17 -22.17 6.62 -4.04
N ASN A 18 -21.14 6.69 -4.89
CA ASN A 18 -21.29 7.09 -6.30
C ASN A 18 -20.98 5.96 -7.29
N PHE A 19 -20.26 4.92 -6.88
CA PHE A 19 -19.83 3.83 -7.74
C PHE A 19 -20.23 2.47 -7.14
N ILE A 20 -21.27 1.85 -7.71
CA ILE A 20 -21.78 0.55 -7.27
C ILE A 20 -20.97 -0.57 -7.92
N ASN A 21 -20.57 -1.59 -7.12
CA ASN A 21 -19.89 -2.80 -7.58
C ASN A 21 -18.59 -2.55 -8.38
N CYS A 22 -17.87 -1.48 -8.05
CA CYS A 22 -16.64 -1.10 -8.73
C CYS A 22 -15.41 -1.76 -8.10
N HIS A 23 -14.37 -1.94 -8.91
CA HIS A 23 -13.07 -2.47 -8.48
C HIS A 23 -12.02 -1.38 -8.52
N PHE A 24 -11.20 -1.29 -7.46
CA PHE A 24 -10.05 -0.39 -7.39
C PHE A 24 -8.77 -1.19 -7.29
N ILE A 25 -7.77 -0.74 -8.06
CA ILE A 25 -6.42 -1.27 -8.04
C ILE A 25 -5.47 -0.12 -7.78
N PHE A 26 -4.69 -0.19 -6.70
CA PHE A 26 -3.79 0.89 -6.32
C PHE A 26 -2.62 0.37 -5.47
N ASP A 27 -1.54 1.14 -5.43
CA ASP A 27 -0.33 0.78 -4.69
C ASP A 27 -0.38 1.26 -3.24
N THR A 28 0.12 0.41 -2.34
CA THR A 28 0.41 0.74 -0.95
C THR A 28 1.88 0.57 -0.65
N ILE A 29 2.34 1.35 0.33
CA ILE A 29 3.69 1.23 0.89
C ILE A 29 3.62 0.64 2.29
N PRO A 30 4.67 -0.04 2.75
CA PRO A 30 4.80 -0.45 4.14
C PRO A 30 4.74 0.74 5.09
N THR A 31 4.23 0.52 6.30
CA THR A 31 4.18 1.55 7.35
C THR A 31 5.59 2.05 7.69
N ILE A 32 6.59 1.17 7.65
CA ILE A 32 7.98 1.56 7.92
C ILE A 32 8.49 2.55 6.87
N SER A 33 8.13 2.39 5.60
CA SER A 33 8.48 3.33 4.54
C SER A 33 7.78 4.66 4.72
N ALA A 34 6.51 4.66 5.16
CA ALA A 34 5.78 5.89 5.46
C ALA A 34 6.47 6.68 6.60
N LYS A 35 6.79 6.00 7.71
CA LYS A 35 7.49 6.58 8.88
C LYS A 35 8.88 7.13 8.54
N ASN A 36 9.54 6.53 7.55
CA ASN A 36 10.90 6.89 7.13
C ASN A 36 10.91 7.65 5.80
N THR A 37 9.91 8.49 5.55
CA THR A 37 9.75 9.31 4.33
C THR A 37 11.08 9.83 3.79
N LYS A 38 11.89 10.50 4.62
CA LYS A 38 13.13 11.18 4.20
C LYS A 38 14.21 10.23 3.65
N LEU A 39 14.12 8.94 3.94
CA LEU A 39 15.04 7.92 3.41
C LEU A 39 14.61 7.41 2.02
N HIS A 40 13.39 7.73 1.58
CA HIS A 40 12.87 7.24 0.32
C HIS A 40 13.28 8.13 -0.86
N GLU A 41 13.87 7.52 -1.88
CA GLU A 41 14.52 8.22 -3.00
C GLU A 41 13.59 9.18 -3.75
N THR A 42 12.30 8.84 -3.87
CA THR A 42 11.32 9.66 -4.60
C THR A 42 10.93 10.96 -3.88
N VAL A 43 11.19 11.08 -2.57
CA VAL A 43 10.75 12.23 -1.77
C VAL A 43 11.87 12.90 -0.99
N LYS A 44 13.05 12.28 -0.88
CA LYS A 44 14.19 12.80 -0.10
C LYS A 44 14.65 14.21 -0.50
N GLU A 45 14.51 14.56 -1.78
CA GLU A 45 14.87 15.87 -2.34
C GLU A 45 13.67 16.85 -2.39
N THR A 46 12.57 16.52 -1.70
CA THR A 46 11.31 17.28 -1.76
C THR A 46 10.75 17.54 -0.36
N ASN A 47 9.74 18.39 -0.28
CA ASN A 47 8.96 18.60 0.94
C ASN A 47 7.76 17.63 1.07
N ALA A 48 7.64 16.64 0.17
CA ALA A 48 6.55 15.67 0.23
C ALA A 48 6.74 14.72 1.41
N VAL A 49 5.64 14.38 2.09
CA VAL A 49 5.65 13.47 3.25
C VAL A 49 4.71 12.32 3.01
N PHE A 50 5.19 11.10 3.24
CA PHE A 50 4.30 9.96 3.30
C PHE A 50 3.55 9.96 4.63
N ARG A 51 2.23 10.07 4.55
CA ARG A 51 1.30 10.13 5.67
C ARG A 51 0.69 8.79 6.04
N TRP A 52 0.64 7.85 5.09
CA TRP A 52 -0.06 6.58 5.29
C TRP A 52 0.60 5.41 4.58
N GLY A 53 0.63 4.26 5.27
CA GLY A 53 1.11 2.97 4.78
C GLY A 53 0.28 1.82 5.35
N LEU A 54 0.44 0.62 4.78
CA LEU A 54 -0.32 -0.57 5.12
C LEU A 54 0.61 -1.80 5.11
N ASP A 55 0.66 -2.54 6.21
CA ASP A 55 1.54 -3.72 6.33
C ASP A 55 0.82 -5.02 6.01
N ILE A 56 -0.48 -5.12 6.31
CA ILE A 56 -1.28 -6.31 6.02
C ILE A 56 -2.31 -5.91 4.96
N PRO A 57 -2.23 -6.41 3.72
CA PRO A 57 -3.13 -6.04 2.64
C PRO A 57 -4.63 -6.08 2.97
N SER A 58 -5.07 -7.13 3.67
CA SER A 58 -6.47 -7.31 4.07
C SER A 58 -6.94 -6.31 5.14
N ASP A 59 -6.03 -5.66 5.87
CA ASP A 59 -6.40 -4.67 6.87
C ASP A 59 -6.99 -3.39 6.25
N ILE A 60 -6.96 -3.25 4.92
CA ILE A 60 -7.67 -2.20 4.20
C ILE A 60 -9.18 -2.20 4.52
N GLU A 61 -9.78 -3.37 4.79
CA GLU A 61 -11.19 -3.49 5.17
C GLU A 61 -11.51 -2.82 6.51
N LYS A 62 -10.51 -2.58 7.36
CA LYS A 62 -10.68 -1.85 8.62
C LYS A 62 -10.93 -0.35 8.42
N LEU A 63 -10.67 0.18 7.22
CA LEU A 63 -10.89 1.60 6.92
C LEU A 63 -12.37 1.94 6.71
N SER A 64 -13.15 0.99 6.18
CA SER A 64 -14.59 1.18 5.92
C SER A 64 -15.26 -0.17 5.68
N SER A 65 -16.51 -0.30 6.13
CA SER A 65 -17.35 -1.47 5.88
C SER A 65 -17.70 -1.68 4.40
N HIS A 66 -17.54 -0.64 3.57
CA HIS A 66 -17.79 -0.65 2.12
C HIS A 66 -16.63 -1.25 1.32
N ILE A 67 -15.53 -1.64 1.95
CA ILE A 67 -14.40 -2.27 1.26
C ILE A 67 -14.50 -3.78 1.38
N ARG A 68 -14.30 -4.46 0.24
CA ARG A 68 -13.99 -5.89 0.20
C ARG A 68 -12.63 -6.11 -0.42
N PHE A 69 -11.72 -6.71 0.35
CA PHE A 69 -10.40 -7.10 -0.14
C PHE A 69 -10.53 -8.31 -1.07
N ILE A 70 -9.95 -8.22 -2.27
CA ILE A 70 -9.97 -9.32 -3.25
C ILE A 70 -8.64 -10.05 -3.22
N ASN A 71 -7.55 -9.35 -3.53
CA ASN A 71 -6.20 -9.88 -3.44
C ASN A 71 -5.14 -8.76 -3.42
N SER A 72 -3.88 -9.15 -3.32
CA SER A 72 -2.75 -8.24 -3.38
C SER A 72 -1.59 -8.87 -4.13
N TYR A 73 -0.82 -8.02 -4.82
CA TYR A 73 0.35 -8.41 -5.57
C TYR A 73 1.57 -7.68 -5.00
N ASN A 74 2.52 -8.43 -4.45
CA ASN A 74 3.75 -7.84 -3.98
C ASN A 74 4.72 -7.65 -5.16
N TYR A 75 5.24 -6.43 -5.32
CA TYR A 75 6.14 -6.11 -6.44
C TYR A 75 7.40 -6.99 -6.46
N SER A 76 7.88 -7.41 -5.28
CA SER A 76 9.07 -8.26 -5.18
C SER A 76 8.84 -9.71 -5.66
N ASP A 77 7.61 -10.20 -5.63
CA ASP A 77 7.28 -11.57 -6.04
C ASP A 77 7.26 -11.74 -7.55
N TYR A 78 6.86 -10.71 -8.30
CA TYR A 78 6.71 -10.77 -9.74
C TYR A 78 7.99 -10.40 -10.50
N PHE A 79 8.83 -9.51 -9.95
CA PHE A 79 10.05 -9.05 -10.63
C PHE A 79 11.32 -9.55 -9.95
N LYS A 80 11.40 -10.86 -9.67
CA LYS A 80 12.50 -11.48 -8.89
C LYS A 80 13.90 -11.10 -9.40
N ASN A 81 14.09 -11.06 -10.72
CA ASN A 81 15.38 -10.75 -11.36
C ASN A 81 15.82 -9.29 -11.16
N ARG A 82 14.92 -8.38 -10.79
CA ARG A 82 15.25 -6.96 -10.53
C ARG A 82 16.02 -6.77 -9.23
N TRP A 83 15.86 -7.68 -8.27
CA TRP A 83 16.27 -7.44 -6.88
C TRP A 83 17.68 -7.93 -6.53
N GLY A 84 18.33 -8.68 -7.43
CA GLY A 84 19.65 -9.24 -7.17
C GLY A 84 19.73 -9.90 -5.79
N PHE A 85 20.70 -9.48 -4.97
CA PHE A 85 20.90 -10.00 -3.61
C PHE A 85 19.74 -9.69 -2.65
N ILE A 86 19.04 -8.56 -2.81
CA ILE A 86 17.84 -8.22 -2.02
C ILE A 86 16.72 -9.25 -2.27
N GLY A 87 16.67 -9.79 -3.49
CA GLY A 87 15.73 -10.85 -3.88
C GLY A 87 15.90 -12.14 -3.07
N ILE A 88 17.10 -12.41 -2.57
CA ILE A 88 17.40 -13.56 -1.70
C ILE A 88 17.10 -13.18 -0.23
N LEU A 89 17.56 -12.01 0.21
CA LEU A 89 17.38 -11.55 1.59
C LEU A 89 15.90 -11.33 1.97
N ARG A 90 15.00 -11.14 1.00
CA ARG A 90 13.56 -10.93 1.25
C ARG A 90 12.87 -12.02 2.04
N HIS A 91 13.44 -13.22 2.10
CA HIS A 91 12.89 -14.32 2.88
C HIS A 91 13.09 -14.12 4.39
N LEU A 92 13.96 -13.19 4.79
CA LEU A 92 14.09 -12.77 6.19
C LEU A 92 12.89 -11.90 6.61
N PRO A 93 12.31 -12.13 7.80
CA PRO A 93 11.06 -11.49 8.20
C PRO A 93 11.15 -9.96 8.30
N PHE A 94 12.30 -9.42 8.68
CA PHE A 94 12.53 -7.98 8.74
C PHE A 94 12.61 -7.34 7.35
N VAL A 95 13.39 -7.95 6.44
CA VAL A 95 13.55 -7.46 5.07
C VAL A 95 12.22 -7.52 4.34
N LYS A 96 11.46 -8.62 4.50
CA LYS A 96 10.11 -8.76 3.95
C LYS A 96 9.20 -7.59 4.31
N LYS A 97 9.23 -7.11 5.55
CA LYS A 97 8.42 -5.95 6.00
C LYS A 97 8.82 -4.66 5.30
N ILE A 98 10.10 -4.44 5.03
CA ILE A 98 10.61 -3.22 4.38
C ILE A 98 10.25 -3.19 2.89
N ILE A 99 10.26 -4.33 2.23
CA ILE A 99 9.99 -4.44 0.79
C ILE A 99 8.54 -4.87 0.51
N ASN A 100 7.65 -4.73 1.49
CA ASN A 100 6.25 -5.12 1.39
C ASN A 100 5.41 -4.10 0.59
N PHE A 101 5.89 -3.71 -0.59
CA PHE A 101 5.17 -2.85 -1.51
C PHE A 101 4.15 -3.68 -2.27
N ASN A 102 2.87 -3.37 -2.09
CA ASN A 102 1.77 -4.16 -2.64
C ASN A 102 0.88 -3.32 -3.54
N THR A 103 0.52 -3.86 -4.69
CA THR A 103 -0.64 -3.42 -5.44
C THR A 103 -1.86 -4.15 -4.87
N LEU A 104 -2.82 -3.42 -4.33
CA LEU A 104 -4.06 -3.96 -3.79
C LEU A 104 -5.13 -4.00 -4.85
N HIS A 105 -5.94 -5.06 -4.84
CA HIS A 105 -7.21 -5.14 -5.56
C HIS A 105 -8.33 -5.21 -4.54
N ILE A 106 -9.20 -4.21 -4.56
CA ILE A 106 -10.39 -4.16 -3.73
C ILE A 106 -11.64 -4.03 -4.60
N ARG A 107 -12.78 -4.34 -4.00
CA ARG A 107 -14.11 -4.04 -4.52
C ARG A 107 -14.83 -3.14 -3.52
N LEU A 108 -15.50 -2.10 -4.01
CA LEU A 108 -16.44 -1.34 -3.18
C LEU A 108 -17.82 -2.01 -3.23
N VAL A 109 -18.45 -2.14 -2.07
CA VAL A 109 -19.76 -2.78 -1.86
C VAL A 109 -20.75 -1.84 -1.21
#